data_AF-A0A524EYL9-F1
#
_entry.id   AF-A0A524EYL9-F1
#
_cell.length_a   1.000
_cell.length_b   1.000
_cell.length_c   1.000
_cell.angle_alpha   90.00
_cell.angle_beta   90.00
_cell.angle_gamma   90.00
#
_symmetry.space_group_name_H-M   'P 1'
#
loop_
_entity.id
_entity.type
_entity.pdbx_description
1 polymer ?
#
loop_
_entity_poly.entity_id
_entity_poly.type
_entity_poly.pdbx_seq_one_letter_code
_entity_poly.pdbx_strand_id
1 'polypeptide(L)'
;MKEKYQEVITIEIINILGKNLATNLNISPPAARGLIKLSIKDQFGPFKPLSQLSYEDLKLIINQSLKKRLLNLEVVNLRTIINIMLEDLKKNQSVITMAGV
;
A
#
# COMPACT_ATOMS: atom_id res chain seq x y z
N MET A 1 -4.54 23.70 -2.50
CA MET A 1 -5.08 22.96 -3.66
C MET A 1 -4.26 21.70 -3.97
N LYS A 2 -2.93 21.77 -4.15
CA LYS A 2 -2.06 20.61 -4.46
C LYS A 2 -2.14 19.43 -3.48
N GLU A 3 -2.13 19.68 -2.17
CA GLU A 3 -2.18 18.61 -1.15
C GLU A 3 -3.43 17.73 -1.23
N LYS A 4 -4.59 18.34 -1.56
CA LYS A 4 -5.86 17.62 -1.69
C LYS A 4 -5.84 16.67 -2.90
N TYR A 5 -5.20 17.04 -4.00
CA TYR A 5 -5.04 16.15 -5.17
C TYR A 5 -4.09 14.99 -4.86
N GLN A 6 -3.01 15.26 -4.14
CA GLN A 6 -2.06 14.24 -3.72
C GLN A 6 -2.68 13.20 -2.79
N GLU A 7 -3.52 13.66 -1.86
CA GLU A 7 -4.27 12.78 -0.97
C GLU A 7 -5.23 11.87 -1.74
N VAL A 8 -5.98 12.42 -2.71
CA VAL A 8 -6.90 11.64 -3.56
C VAL A 8 -6.15 10.57 -4.34
N ILE A 9 -5.01 10.90 -4.94
CA ILE A 9 -4.23 9.94 -5.71
C ILE A 9 -3.65 8.86 -4.79
N THR A 10 -3.14 9.23 -3.62
CA THR A 10 -2.63 8.23 -2.67
C THR A 10 -3.72 7.29 -2.18
N ILE A 11 -4.92 7.82 -1.89
CA ILE A 11 -6.08 7.01 -1.53
C ILE A 11 -6.44 6.04 -2.66
N GLU A 12 -6.40 6.49 -3.91
CA GLU A 12 -6.69 5.65 -5.07
C GLU A 12 -5.68 4.51 -5.22
N ILE A 13 -4.39 4.78 -5.02
CA ILE A 13 -3.35 3.75 -5.02
C ILE A 13 -3.58 2.75 -3.88
N ILE A 14 -3.93 3.20 -2.67
CA ILE A 14 -4.28 2.30 -1.57
C ILE A 14 -5.54 1.48 -1.91
N ASN A 15 -6.51 2.03 -2.64
CA ASN A 15 -7.68 1.30 -3.10
C ASN A 15 -7.32 0.20 -4.10
N ILE A 16 -6.48 0.51 -5.10
CA ILE A 16 -5.99 -0.46 -6.10
C ILE A 16 -5.22 -1.59 -5.42
N LEU A 17 -4.22 -1.24 -4.61
CA LEU A 17 -3.40 -2.18 -3.85
C LEU A 17 -4.26 -3.03 -2.90
N GLY A 18 -5.22 -2.42 -2.21
CA GLY A 18 -6.12 -3.11 -1.29
C GLY A 18 -7.07 -4.07 -2.00
N LYS A 19 -7.58 -3.73 -3.19
CA LYS A 19 -8.40 -4.63 -4.00
C LYS A 19 -7.61 -5.86 -4.43
N ASN A 20 -6.38 -5.68 -4.89
CA ASN A 20 -5.54 -6.80 -5.34
C ASN A 20 -5.12 -7.69 -4.16
N LEU A 21 -4.76 -7.08 -3.02
CA LEU A 21 -4.46 -7.82 -1.80
C LEU A 21 -5.68 -8.62 -1.30
N ALA A 22 -6.88 -8.04 -1.35
CA ALA A 22 -8.12 -8.72 -0.97
C ALA A 22 -8.35 -9.99 -1.78
N THR A 23 -8.18 -9.92 -3.11
CA THR A 23 -8.29 -11.09 -3.99
C THR A 23 -7.26 -12.16 -3.64
N ASN A 24 -6.00 -11.78 -3.41
CA ASN A 24 -4.92 -12.74 -3.12
C ASN A 24 -5.05 -13.40 -1.74
N LEU A 25 -5.63 -12.70 -0.76
CA LEU A 25 -5.86 -13.23 0.60
C LEU A 25 -7.25 -13.83 0.79
N ASN A 26 -8.14 -13.74 -0.20
CA ASN A 26 -9.55 -14.10 -0.09
C ASN A 26 -10.25 -13.41 1.11
N ILE A 27 -10.02 -12.11 1.29
CA ILE A 27 -10.65 -11.29 2.33
C ILE A 27 -11.41 -10.12 1.70
N SER A 28 -12.18 -9.39 2.50
CA SER A 28 -12.92 -8.23 2.00
C SER A 28 -12.00 -7.06 1.61
N PRO A 29 -12.31 -6.28 0.56
CA PRO A 29 -11.53 -5.07 0.19
C PRO A 29 -11.34 -4.05 1.31
N PRO A 30 -12.33 -3.79 2.21
CA PRO A 30 -12.11 -2.96 3.40
C PRO A 30 -11.03 -3.52 4.33
N ALA A 31 -11.03 -4.83 4.60
CA ALA A 31 -10.05 -5.47 5.48
C ALA A 31 -8.63 -5.36 4.91
N ALA A 32 -8.46 -5.65 3.61
CA ALA A 32 -7.16 -5.53 2.93
C ALA A 32 -6.62 -4.09 2.91
N ARG A 33 -7.49 -3.10 2.64
CA ARG A 33 -7.11 -1.68 2.76
C ARG A 33 -6.72 -1.32 4.19
N GLY A 34 -7.41 -1.88 5.19
CA GLY A 34 -7.05 -1.76 6.60
C GLY A 34 -5.64 -2.26 6.88
N LEU A 35 -5.26 -3.43 6.36
CA LEU A 35 -3.90 -3.99 6.51
C LEU A 35 -2.83 -3.05 5.93
N ILE A 36 -3.08 -2.48 4.75
CA ILE A 36 -2.15 -1.51 4.13
C ILE A 36 -2.03 -0.26 5.00
N LYS A 37 -3.15 0.32 5.44
CA LYS A 37 -3.16 1.52 6.30
C LYS A 37 -2.48 1.28 7.64
N LEU A 38 -2.66 0.11 8.24
CA LEU A 38 -1.95 -0.29 9.45
C LEU A 38 -0.45 -0.42 9.19
N SER A 39 -0.06 -1.01 8.06
CA SER A 39 1.36 -1.13 7.68
C SER A 39 2.04 0.22 7.46
N ILE A 40 1.30 1.23 6.96
CA ILE A 40 1.79 2.62 6.88
C ILE A 40 2.07 3.16 8.29
N LYS A 41 1.14 2.97 9.23
CA LYS A 41 1.29 3.40 10.63
C LYS A 41 2.42 2.67 11.34
N ASP A 42 2.60 1.38 11.06
CA ASP A 42 3.71 0.59 11.61
C ASP A 42 5.06 1.15 11.16
N GLN A 43 5.17 1.61 9.90
CA GLN A 43 6.41 2.10 9.31
C GLN A 43 6.77 3.52 9.74
N PHE A 44 5.79 4.42 9.79
CA PHE A 44 6.02 5.87 9.92
C PHE A 44 5.36 6.52 11.14
N GLY A 45 4.67 5.72 11.97
CA GLY A 45 3.87 6.23 13.08
C GLY A 45 2.55 6.87 12.64
N PRO A 46 1.75 7.40 13.59
CA PRO A 46 0.40 7.89 13.31
C PRO A 46 0.38 9.27 12.64
N PHE A 47 1.51 9.97 12.56
CA PHE A 47 1.57 11.39 12.19
C PHE A 47 1.95 11.65 10.73
N LYS A 48 2.40 10.64 9.96
CA LYS A 48 2.73 10.83 8.54
C LYS A 48 1.41 10.86 7.73
N PRO A 49 1.03 12.00 7.13
CA PRO A 49 -0.16 12.07 6.29
C PRO A 49 -0.04 11.16 5.07
N LEU A 50 -1.14 10.56 4.64
CA LEU A 50 -1.14 9.71 3.44
C LEU A 50 -0.69 10.50 2.20
N SER A 51 -1.07 11.77 2.09
CA SER A 51 -0.64 12.67 1.00
C SER A 51 0.89 12.83 0.89
N GLN A 52 1.66 12.49 1.93
CA GLN A 52 3.12 12.61 1.89
C GLN A 52 3.81 11.28 1.55
N LEU A 53 3.08 10.25 1.14
CA LEU A 53 3.67 8.98 0.73
C LEU A 53 4.18 9.05 -0.71
N SER A 54 5.49 8.86 -0.85
CA SER A 54 6.13 8.68 -2.15
C SER A 54 6.01 7.24 -2.66
N TYR A 55 6.36 7.02 -3.93
CA TYR A 55 6.49 5.67 -4.48
C TYR A 55 7.46 4.81 -3.66
N GLU A 56 8.62 5.35 -3.27
CA GLU A 56 9.62 4.62 -2.48
C GLU A 56 9.11 4.33 -1.06
N ASP A 57 8.31 5.21 -0.47
CA ASP A 57 7.64 4.93 0.81
C ASP A 57 6.69 3.74 0.68
N LEU A 58 5.83 3.71 -0.35
CA LEU A 58 4.89 2.61 -0.58
C LEU A 58 5.63 1.29 -0.83
N LYS A 59 6.72 1.33 -1.58
CA LYS A 59 7.59 0.18 -1.83
C LYS A 59 8.24 -0.33 -0.54
N LEU A 60 8.68 0.58 0.32
CA LEU A 60 9.23 0.26 1.64
C LEU A 60 8.18 -0.41 2.53
N ILE A 61 6.98 0.17 2.60
CA ILE A 61 5.84 -0.36 3.36
C ILE A 61 5.51 -1.80 2.92
N ILE A 62 5.44 -2.06 1.61
CA ILE A 62 5.15 -3.40 1.08
C ILE A 62 6.25 -4.38 1.47
N ASN A 63 7.53 -4.02 1.27
CA ASN A 63 8.66 -4.91 1.54
C ASN A 63 8.92 -5.19 3.03
N GLN A 64 8.53 -4.27 3.91
CA GLN A 64 8.82 -4.34 5.34
C GLN A 64 7.56 -4.56 6.16
N SER A 65 6.81 -3.49 6.42
CA SER A 65 5.70 -3.51 7.38
C SER A 65 4.56 -4.43 6.97
N LEU A 66 4.12 -4.38 5.70
CA LEU A 66 3.07 -5.28 5.21
C LEU A 66 3.54 -6.73 5.20
N LYS A 67 4.76 -6.99 4.72
CA LYS A 67 5.36 -8.33 4.73
C LYS A 67 5.41 -8.91 6.14
N LYS A 68 5.86 -8.14 7.13
CA LYS A 68 5.91 -8.54 8.54
C LYS A 68 4.50 -8.83 9.08
N ARG A 69 3.52 -7.98 8.74
CA ARG A 69 2.14 -8.15 9.17
C ARG A 69 1.51 -9.43 8.60
N LEU A 70 1.69 -9.68 7.30
CA LEU A 70 1.20 -10.89 6.67
C LEU A 70 1.91 -12.16 7.20
N LEU A 71 3.21 -12.06 7.50
CA LEU A 71 3.96 -13.14 8.15
C LEU A 71 3.38 -13.47 9.53
N ASN A 72 3.09 -12.46 10.35
CA ASN A 72 2.50 -12.63 11.68
C ASN A 72 1.05 -13.16 11.64
N LEU A 73 0.37 -13.01 10.51
CA LEU A 73 -0.95 -13.57 10.24
C LEU A 73 -0.86 -14.96 9.60
N GLU A 74 0.34 -15.54 9.52
CA GLU A 74 0.59 -16.88 8.97
C GLU A 74 0.09 -17.04 7.53
N VAL A 75 0.14 -15.95 6.75
CA VAL A 75 -0.29 -15.93 5.35
C VAL A 75 0.60 -16.86 4.51
N VAL A 76 -0.03 -17.85 3.89
CA VAL A 76 0.61 -18.76 2.94
C VAL A 76 0.97 -18.00 1.66
N ASN A 77 2.01 -18.44 0.95
CA ASN A 77 2.47 -17.81 -0.30
C ASN A 77 2.90 -16.34 -0.17
N LEU A 78 3.33 -15.93 1.02
CA LEU A 78 3.75 -14.55 1.33
C LEU A 78 4.67 -13.94 0.26
N ARG A 79 5.69 -14.70 -0.19
CA ARG A 79 6.64 -14.21 -1.22
C ARG A 79 5.92 -13.84 -2.51
N THR A 80 5.00 -14.68 -2.97
CA THR A 80 4.22 -14.46 -4.20
C THR A 80 3.33 -13.22 -4.05
N ILE A 81 2.64 -13.09 -2.92
CA ILE A 81 1.76 -11.95 -2.64
C ILE A 81 2.54 -10.64 -2.63
N ILE A 82 3.70 -10.60 -1.95
CA ILE A 82 4.56 -9.41 -1.92
C ILE A 82 5.06 -9.06 -3.32
N ASN A 83 5.47 -10.04 -4.12
CA ASN A 83 5.93 -9.79 -5.49
C ASN A 83 4.79 -9.22 -6.36
N ILE A 84 3.58 -9.77 -6.28
CA ILE A 84 2.40 -9.25 -6.99
C ILE A 84 2.13 -7.81 -6.58
N MET A 85 2.17 -7.52 -5.28
CA MET A 85 1.96 -6.18 -4.74
C MET A 85 2.98 -5.16 -5.25
N LEU A 86 4.24 -5.55 -5.37
CA LEU A 86 5.30 -4.70 -5.90
C LEU A 86 5.15 -4.46 -7.40
N GLU A 87 4.78 -5.48 -8.18
CA GLU A 87 4.51 -5.33 -9.61
C GLU A 87 3.29 -4.44 -9.85
N ASP A 88 2.25 -4.54 -9.03
CA ASP A 88 1.09 -3.65 -9.11
C ASP A 88 1.47 -2.21 -8.75
N LEU A 89 2.28 -2.00 -7.72
CA LEU A 89 2.79 -0.67 -7.38
C LEU A 89 3.60 -0.09 -8.55
N LYS A 90 4.48 -0.88 -9.17
CA LYS A 90 5.31 -0.48 -10.31
C LYS A 90 4.47 -0.11 -11.54
N LYS A 91 3.43 -0.88 -11.87
CA LYS A 91 2.50 -0.56 -12.96
C LYS A 91 1.80 0.80 -12.76
N ASN A 92 1.63 1.22 -11.51
CA ASN A 92 1.01 2.49 -11.15
C ASN A 92 2.03 3.59 -10.80
N GLN A 93 3.34 3.37 -11.04
CA GLN A 93 4.40 4.32 -10.68
C GLN A 93 4.19 5.69 -11.33
N SER A 94 3.83 5.74 -12.61
CA SER A 94 3.60 7.00 -13.35
C SER A 94 2.53 7.86 -12.67
N VAL A 95 1.43 7.24 -12.24
CA VAL A 95 0.34 7.90 -11.52
C VAL A 95 0.83 8.48 -10.19
N ILE A 96 1.64 7.72 -9.44
CA ILE A 96 2.21 8.15 -8.16
C ILE A 96 3.20 9.30 -8.35
N THR A 97 4.07 9.23 -9.36
CA THR A 97 5.08 10.26 -9.60
C THR A 97 4.49 11.55 -10.13
N MET A 98 3.46 11.50 -11.00
CA MET A 98 2.78 12.71 -11.49
C MET A 98 2.02 13.43 -10.38
N ALA A 99 1.55 12.69 -9.38
CA ALA A 99 0.92 13.26 -8.21
C ALA A 99 1.93 14.09 -7.40
N GLY A 100 3.14 13.56 -7.21
CA GLY A 100 4.17 14.15 -6.37
C GLY A 100 4.92 15.36 -6.96
N VAL A 101 4.59 15.83 -8.17
CA VAL A 101 5.23 16.96 -8.87
C VAL A 101 4.34 18.21 -8.84
#